data_AF-A0A651GJG4-F1
#
_entry.id   AF-A0A651GJG4-F1
#
_cell.length_a   1.000
_cell.length_b   1.000
_cell.length_c   1.000
_cell.angle_alpha   90.00
_cell.angle_beta   90.00
_cell.angle_gamma   90.00
#
_symmetry.space_group_name_H-M   'P 1'
#
loop_
_entity.id
_entity.type
_entity.pdbx_description
1 polymer ?
#
loop_
_entity_poly.entity_id
_entity_poly.type
_entity_poly.pdbx_seq_one_letter_code
_entity_poly.pdbx_strand_id
1 'polypeptide(L)'
;EGSHASVIGGPPAAAVVFAGEVNRRTDADPRLQELRERISTAAPTAQGQLRAALAVLRSEVRSQKLGEVAAEFDRIHSIERAREVGSVDRIVAPGELRPYLIDAVERGMARCTTR
;
A
#
# COMPACT_ATOMS: atom_id res chain seq x y z
N GLU A 1 3.76 19.77 0.61
CA GLU A 1 4.63 18.58 0.68
C GLU A 1 4.01 17.56 1.64
N GLY A 2 3.67 16.36 1.16
CA GLY A 2 3.23 15.25 2.02
C GLY A 2 1.72 14.97 2.11
N SER A 3 0.89 15.58 1.26
CA SER A 3 -0.52 15.18 1.15
C SER A 3 -0.67 13.99 0.19
N HIS A 4 -1.47 13.01 0.60
CA HIS A 4 -1.76 11.81 -0.19
C HIS A 4 -3.25 11.70 -0.47
N ALA A 5 -3.60 11.12 -1.61
CA ALA A 5 -4.98 10.86 -2.00
C ALA A 5 -5.08 9.44 -2.58
N SER A 6 -5.89 8.59 -1.95
CA SER A 6 -6.19 7.23 -2.42
C SER A 6 -7.56 6.78 -1.88
N VAL A 7 -8.20 5.87 -2.58
CA VAL A 7 -9.43 5.20 -2.12
C VAL A 7 -9.13 4.17 -1.02
N ILE A 8 -7.97 3.52 -1.10
CA ILE A 8 -7.53 2.47 -0.17
C ILE A 8 -6.05 2.67 0.17
N GLY A 9 -5.67 2.49 1.43
CA GLY A 9 -4.25 2.54 1.82
C GLY A 9 -3.47 1.33 1.30
N GLY A 10 -2.15 1.45 1.25
CA GLY A 10 -1.22 0.40 0.82
C GLY A 10 -1.43 -0.95 1.52
N PRO A 11 -1.47 -1.04 2.86
CA PRO A 11 -1.59 -2.34 3.52
C PRO A 11 -2.90 -3.07 3.21
N PRO A 12 -4.09 -2.43 3.25
CA PRO A 12 -5.33 -3.05 2.78
C PRO A 12 -5.31 -3.39 1.29
N ALA A 13 -4.73 -2.53 0.44
CA ALA A 13 -4.60 -2.81 -1.00
C ALA A 13 -3.74 -4.06 -1.24
N ALA A 14 -2.59 -4.16 -0.58
CA ALA A 14 -1.69 -5.31 -0.65
C ALA A 14 -2.37 -6.60 -0.17
N ALA A 15 -3.16 -6.51 0.89
CA ALA A 15 -3.84 -7.66 1.48
C ALA A 15 -5.01 -8.19 0.64
N VAL A 16 -5.75 -7.30 -0.04
CA VAL A 16 -7.03 -7.65 -0.70
C VAL A 16 -6.91 -7.62 -2.22
N VAL A 17 -6.38 -6.54 -2.78
CA VAL A 17 -6.27 -6.33 -4.24
C VAL A 17 -5.07 -7.07 -4.80
N PHE A 18 -3.94 -7.02 -4.10
CA PHE A 18 -2.67 -7.64 -4.54
C PHE A 18 -2.33 -8.93 -3.79
N ALA A 19 -3.33 -9.62 -3.22
CA ALA A 19 -3.11 -10.87 -2.49
C ALA A 19 -2.36 -11.93 -3.33
N GLY A 20 -2.68 -12.02 -4.62
CA GLY A 20 -2.01 -12.92 -5.57
C GLY A 20 -0.54 -12.55 -5.80
N GLU A 21 -0.23 -11.26 -5.89
CA GLU A 21 1.13 -10.74 -6.04
C GLU A 21 1.98 -10.99 -4.79
N VAL A 22 1.42 -10.70 -3.61
CA VAL A 22 2.06 -10.99 -2.32
C VAL A 22 2.35 -12.48 -2.19
N ASN A 23 1.39 -13.35 -2.55
CA ASN A 23 1.60 -14.79 -2.57
C ASN A 23 2.75 -15.20 -3.48
N ARG A 24 2.74 -14.72 -4.72
CA ARG A 24 3.75 -15.03 -5.72
C ARG A 24 5.16 -14.62 -5.27
N ARG A 25 5.31 -13.41 -4.72
CA ARG A 25 6.60 -12.94 -4.16
C ARG A 25 7.03 -13.73 -2.94
N THR A 26 6.07 -14.11 -2.07
CA THR A 26 6.34 -14.97 -0.92
C THR A 26 6.86 -16.32 -1.40
N ASP A 27 6.17 -16.94 -2.36
CA ASP A 27 6.54 -18.25 -2.89
C ASP A 27 7.88 -18.25 -3.64
N ALA A 28 8.31 -17.11 -4.16
CA ALA A 28 9.60 -16.93 -4.81
C ALA A 28 10.75 -16.62 -3.83
N ASP A 29 10.50 -16.44 -2.53
CA ASP A 29 11.55 -16.10 -1.57
C ASP A 29 12.57 -17.26 -1.44
N PRO A 30 13.88 -17.00 -1.62
CA PRO A 30 14.91 -18.05 -1.59
C PRO A 30 14.89 -18.89 -0.32
N ARG A 31 14.61 -18.29 0.84
CA ARG A 31 14.58 -19.00 2.13
C ARG A 31 13.49 -20.06 2.17
N LEU A 32 12.35 -19.80 1.52
CA LEU A 32 11.26 -20.76 1.39
C LEU A 32 11.62 -21.91 0.44
N GLN A 33 12.33 -21.61 -0.64
CA GLN A 33 12.76 -22.63 -1.60
C GLN A 33 13.81 -23.56 -1.00
N GLU A 34 14.83 -23.02 -0.34
CA GLU A 34 15.85 -23.80 0.38
C GLU A 34 15.20 -24.74 1.41
N LEU A 35 14.21 -24.25 2.16
CA LEU A 35 13.54 -25.09 3.16
C LEU A 35 12.65 -26.17 2.54
N ARG A 36 12.02 -25.90 1.38
CA ARG A 36 11.28 -26.92 0.61
C ARG A 36 12.19 -28.01 0.08
N GLU A 37 13.35 -27.63 -0.45
CA GLU A 37 14.36 -28.58 -0.92
C GLU A 37 14.83 -29.48 0.24
N ARG A 38 15.14 -28.89 1.39
CA ARG A 38 15.50 -29.64 2.62
C ARG A 38 14.41 -30.63 3.05
N ILE A 39 13.13 -30.27 2.93
CA ILE A 39 12.02 -31.20 3.21
C ILE A 39 12.03 -32.38 2.24
N SER A 40 12.28 -32.13 0.95
CA SER A 40 12.28 -33.16 -0.09
C SER A 40 13.37 -34.21 0.11
N THR A 41 14.51 -33.82 0.66
CA THR A 41 15.67 -34.70 0.92
C THR A 41 15.72 -35.26 2.35
N ALA A 42 14.82 -34.83 3.24
CA ALA A 42 14.85 -35.23 4.64
C ALA A 42 14.21 -36.60 4.88
N ALA A 43 14.76 -37.32 5.87
CA ALA A 43 14.16 -38.55 6.39
C ALA A 43 12.72 -38.31 6.88
N PRO A 44 11.80 -39.29 6.76
CA PRO A 44 10.40 -39.12 7.12
C PRO A 44 10.17 -38.61 8.55
N THR A 45 11.04 -39.01 9.49
CA THR A 45 10.99 -38.59 10.89
C THR A 45 11.31 -37.09 11.10
N ALA A 46 12.11 -36.48 10.23
CA ALA A 46 12.47 -35.06 10.29
C ALA A 46 11.53 -34.15 9.48
N GLN A 47 10.74 -34.71 8.55
CA GLN A 47 9.85 -33.91 7.68
C GLN A 47 8.79 -33.14 8.46
N GLY A 48 8.27 -33.68 9.57
CA GLY A 48 7.26 -33.01 10.38
C GLY A 48 7.74 -31.67 10.96
N GLN A 49 8.93 -31.66 11.55
CA GLN A 49 9.53 -30.45 12.11
C GLN A 49 9.86 -29.42 11.04
N LEU A 50 10.38 -29.87 9.88
CA LEU A 50 10.70 -28.98 8.77
C LEU A 50 9.45 -28.35 8.13
N ARG A 51 8.33 -29.09 8.03
CA ARG A 51 7.05 -28.53 7.57
C ARG A 51 6.50 -27.48 8.53
N ALA A 52 6.63 -27.69 9.84
CA ALA A 52 6.25 -26.68 10.83
C ALA A 52 7.11 -25.41 10.69
N ALA A 53 8.43 -25.56 10.53
CA ALA A 53 9.34 -24.45 10.27
C ALA A 53 8.99 -23.71 8.96
N LEU A 54 8.60 -24.44 7.91
CA LEU A 54 8.18 -23.84 6.63
C LEU A 54 6.92 -22.99 6.80
N ALA A 55 5.95 -23.43 7.58
CA ALA A 55 4.73 -22.67 7.83
C ALA A 55 5.01 -21.35 8.57
N VAL A 56 5.88 -21.40 9.58
CA VAL A 56 6.32 -20.20 10.33
C VAL A 56 7.03 -19.23 9.39
N LEU A 57 8.06 -19.70 8.68
CA LEU A 57 8.82 -18.88 7.75
C LEU A 57 7.93 -18.27 6.65
N ARG A 58 6.98 -19.05 6.11
CA ARG A 58 6.04 -18.55 5.11
C ARG A 58 5.22 -17.38 5.64
N SER A 59 4.74 -17.46 6.88
CA SER A 59 3.98 -16.38 7.51
C SER A 59 4.81 -15.10 7.64
N GLU A 60 6.05 -15.23 8.10
CA GLU A 60 6.99 -14.10 8.25
C GLU A 60 7.30 -13.44 6.90
N VAL A 61 7.68 -14.24 5.90
CA VAL A 61 7.98 -13.76 4.55
C VAL A 61 6.74 -13.09 3.95
N ARG A 62 5.56 -13.69 4.09
CA ARG A 62 4.31 -13.10 3.59
C ARG A 62 4.07 -11.71 4.18
N SER A 63 4.28 -11.54 5.48
CA SER A 63 4.14 -10.25 6.15
C SER A 63 5.10 -9.20 5.58
N GLN A 64 6.36 -9.59 5.33
CA GLN A 64 7.36 -8.74 4.68
C GLN A 64 6.92 -8.32 3.27
N LYS A 65 6.50 -9.29 2.44
CA LYS A 65 6.07 -9.04 1.06
C LYS A 65 4.80 -8.22 0.97
N LEU A 66 3.90 -8.35 1.93
CA LEU A 66 2.74 -7.47 2.06
C LEU A 66 3.17 -6.03 2.29
N GLY A 67 4.11 -5.78 3.21
CA GLY A 67 4.65 -4.45 3.46
C GLY A 67 5.36 -3.83 2.25
N GLU A 68 6.14 -4.62 1.52
CA GLU A 68 6.81 -4.19 0.28
C GLU A 68 5.79 -3.74 -0.79
N VAL A 69 4.78 -4.58 -1.06
CA VAL A 69 3.72 -4.28 -2.03
C VAL A 69 2.87 -3.09 -1.58
N ALA A 70 2.59 -2.97 -0.28
CA ALA A 70 1.88 -1.83 0.28
C ALA A 70 2.63 -0.51 0.04
N ALA A 71 3.94 -0.49 0.32
CA ALA A 71 4.76 0.69 0.09
C ALA A 71 4.91 1.03 -1.40
N GLU A 72 5.01 0.02 -2.28
CA GLU A 72 4.95 0.21 -3.73
C GLU A 72 3.65 0.88 -4.17
N PHE A 73 2.52 0.43 -3.63
CA PHE A 73 1.22 0.99 -3.93
C PHE A 73 1.06 2.42 -3.39
N ASP A 74 1.46 2.70 -2.16
CA ASP A 74 1.33 4.04 -1.59
C ASP A 74 2.19 5.08 -2.34
N ARG A 75 3.36 4.68 -2.85
CA ARG A 75 4.25 5.58 -3.61
C ARG A 75 3.64 6.16 -4.88
N ILE A 76 2.70 5.46 -5.52
CA ILE A 76 2.06 5.97 -6.74
C ILE A 76 0.86 6.89 -6.45
N HIS A 77 0.45 7.01 -5.19
CA HIS A 77 -0.66 7.86 -4.75
C HIS A 77 -0.15 9.18 -4.17
N SER A 78 -0.08 10.21 -5.02
CA SER A 78 0.26 11.57 -4.64
C SER A 78 -0.89 12.55 -4.90
N ILE A 79 -0.92 13.67 -4.15
CA ILE A 79 -1.93 14.71 -4.37
C ILE A 79 -1.75 15.40 -5.73
N GLU A 80 -0.53 15.46 -6.25
CA GLU A 80 -0.20 15.98 -7.58
C GLU A 80 -0.86 15.14 -8.66
N ARG A 81 -0.77 13.82 -8.55
CA ARG A 81 -1.43 12.90 -9.47
C ARG A 81 -2.95 13.06 -9.40
N ALA A 82 -3.51 13.21 -8.20
CA ALA A 82 -4.94 13.46 -8.02
C ALA A 82 -5.40 14.75 -8.73
N ARG A 83 -4.56 15.79 -8.77
CA ARG A 83 -4.82 17.01 -9.55
C ARG A 83 -4.75 16.75 -11.05
N GLU A 84 -3.73 16.02 -11.52
CA GLU A 84 -3.56 15.71 -12.96
C GLU A 84 -4.73 14.92 -13.56
N VAL A 85 -5.34 14.02 -12.78
CA VAL A 85 -6.54 13.28 -13.21
C VAL A 85 -7.85 14.03 -13.00
N GLY A 86 -7.80 15.26 -12.46
CA GLY A 86 -8.99 16.08 -12.21
C GLY A 86 -9.82 15.65 -11.00
N SER A 87 -9.26 14.86 -10.07
CA SER A 87 -9.94 14.52 -8.81
C SER A 87 -9.92 15.67 -7.80
N VAL A 88 -8.96 16.59 -7.91
CA VAL A 88 -8.92 17.84 -7.13
C VAL A 88 -8.57 19.02 -8.03
N ASP A 89 -9.15 20.19 -7.75
CA ASP A 89 -8.94 21.38 -8.59
C ASP A 89 -7.58 22.06 -8.33
N ARG A 90 -7.15 22.11 -7.07
CA ARG A 90 -5.96 22.86 -6.64
C ARG A 90 -5.31 22.26 -5.40
N ILE A 91 -3.99 22.35 -5.37
CA ILE A 91 -3.16 22.08 -4.20
C ILE A 91 -2.79 23.46 -3.60
N VAL A 92 -3.03 23.64 -2.30
CA VAL A 92 -2.81 24.91 -1.59
C VAL A 92 -1.65 24.73 -0.61
N ALA A 93 -0.67 25.62 -0.66
CA ALA A 93 0.44 25.58 0.28
C ALA A 93 -0.03 25.97 1.70
N PRO A 94 0.55 25.40 2.78
CA PRO A 94 0.11 25.68 4.14
C PRO A 94 0.06 27.18 4.50
N GLY A 95 1.04 27.96 4.04
CA GLY A 95 1.10 29.41 4.29
C GLY A 95 0.03 30.21 3.54
N GLU A 96 -0.55 29.66 2.48
CA GLU A 96 -1.59 30.30 1.66
C GLU A 96 -2.99 29.86 2.06
N LEU A 97 -3.12 28.85 2.94
CA LEU A 97 -4.37 28.20 3.27
C LEU A 97 -5.41 29.18 3.81
N ARG A 98 -5.05 30.01 4.79
CA ARG A 98 -5.99 30.97 5.40
C ARG A 98 -6.46 32.03 4.40
N PRO A 99 -5.56 32.76 3.68
CA PRO A 99 -5.98 33.69 2.64
C PRO A 99 -6.89 33.04 1.59
N TYR A 100 -6.52 31.85 1.11
CA TYR A 100 -7.30 31.13 0.09
C TYR A 100 -8.70 30.76 0.56
N LEU A 101 -8.85 30.27 1.80
CA LEU A 101 -10.16 29.91 2.35
C LEU A 101 -11.08 31.12 2.52
N ILE A 102 -10.56 32.26 2.97
CA ILE A 102 -11.34 33.50 3.10
C ILE A 102 -11.91 33.91 1.74
N ASP A 103 -11.03 34.05 0.75
CA ASP A 103 -11.39 34.44 -0.62
C ASP A 103 -12.36 33.43 -1.27
N ALA A 104 -12.18 32.11 -1.05
CA ALA A 104 -13.11 31.09 -1.53
C ALA A 104 -14.52 31.22 -0.92
N VAL A 105 -14.61 31.52 0.38
CA VAL A 105 -15.89 31.75 1.08
C VAL A 105 -16.55 33.03 0.59
N GLU A 106 -15.81 34.14 0.47
CA GLU A 106 -16.31 35.43 -0.03
C GLU A 106 -16.88 35.30 -1.44
N ARG A 107 -16.18 34.62 -2.36
CA ARG A 107 -16.71 34.30 -3.69
C ARG A 107 -17.99 33.47 -3.61
N GLY A 108 -18.07 32.52 -2.67
CA GLY A 108 -19.26 31.70 -2.44
C GLY A 108 -20.45 32.53 -1.99
N MET A 109 -20.24 33.41 -1.01
CA MET A 109 -21.26 34.33 -0.50
C MET A 109 -21.78 35.24 -1.61
N ALA A 110 -20.89 35.86 -2.39
CA ALA A 110 -21.26 36.72 -3.50
C ALA A 110 -22.18 36.01 -4.50
N ARG A 111 -21.86 34.76 -4.89
CA ARG A 111 -22.71 33.95 -5.78
C ARG A 111 -24.10 33.68 -5.23
N CYS A 112 -24.25 33.57 -3.91
CA CYS A 112 -25.52 33.31 -3.25
C CYS A 112 -26.34 34.58 -2.98
N THR A 113 -25.68 35.73 -2.78
CA THR A 113 -26.36 37.01 -2.51
C THR A 113 -26.77 37.77 -3.78
N THR A 114 -26.16 37.47 -4.93
CA THR A 114 -26.50 38.08 -6.24
C THR A 114 -27.57 37.25 -6.99
N ARG A 115 -28.25 36.33 -6.31
CA ARG A 115 -29.31 35.48 -6.85
C ARG A 115 -30.63 35.81 -6.18
#